data_AF-A0A449BFD7-F1
#
_entry.id   AF-A0A449BFD7-F1
#
_cell.length_a   1.000
_cell.length_b   1.000
_cell.length_c   1.000
_cell.angle_alpha   90.00
_cell.angle_beta   90.00
_cell.angle_gamma   90.00
#
_symmetry.space_group_name_H-M   'P 1'
#
loop_
_entity.id
_entity.type
_entity.pdbx_description
1 polymer ?
#
loop_
_entity_poly.entity_id
_entity_poly.type
_entity_poly.pdbx_seq_one_letter_code
_entity_poly.pdbx_strand_id
1 'polypeptide(L)'
;MKWIGRVLYGIVVVIIGMMVVRYANMNKQVKYYNSGIDYLKNGQIEEYMEVYMTATMVESYLKDPIYHAKSEDEAFPFEFSVYQAKVGENKYLVFFLKDNGINYKELVSDKEKYNEDKVIIRLNIFMNGEESPITDYYPASIDKRLPISLVAQNFNDKKEMVFSYQVMVDKKNQVKETSKIDKFELVFEDYTKVEKEDDKPITKKVASIVSDDEVEMSKTFDLLKKEDDVLQASGFNGSINEFNKDALYDDSSNLGKLRVDDFKKYQKIVTNTVVVFALIATVITYLIFFLKPTINYINDRKYQKKAAEEIEVIKEEKDN
;
A
#
# COMPACT_ATOMS: atom_id res chain seq x y z
N MET A 1 1.32 26.25 34.57
CA MET A 1 0.31 25.56 33.74
C MET A 1 -0.65 24.85 34.68
N LYS A 2 -1.96 25.13 34.64
CA LYS A 2 -2.97 24.43 35.47
C LYS A 2 -2.90 22.91 35.18
N TRP A 3 -3.32 22.07 36.12
CA TRP A 3 -3.31 20.60 35.99
C TRP A 3 -3.90 20.11 34.65
N ILE A 4 -4.96 20.77 34.18
CA ILE A 4 -5.63 20.54 32.89
C ILE A 4 -4.65 20.62 31.71
N GLY A 5 -3.73 21.59 31.69
CA GLY A 5 -2.76 21.75 30.59
C GLY A 5 -1.72 20.63 30.55
N ARG A 6 -1.38 20.04 31.72
CA ARG A 6 -0.49 18.88 31.79
C ARG A 6 -1.16 17.62 31.24
N VAL A 7 -2.43 17.43 31.57
CA VAL A 7 -3.26 16.32 31.06
C VAL A 7 -3.41 16.43 29.54
N LEU A 8 -3.77 17.61 29.03
CA LEU A 8 -3.92 17.84 27.59
C LEU A 8 -2.61 17.63 26.83
N TYR A 9 -1.48 18.08 27.38
CA TYR A 9 -0.16 17.78 26.82
C TYR A 9 0.10 16.27 26.72
N GLY A 10 -0.16 15.51 27.79
CA GLY A 10 0.01 14.06 27.80
C GLY A 10 -0.81 13.37 26.69
N ILE A 11 -2.07 13.77 26.52
CA ILE A 11 -2.94 13.27 25.44
C ILE A 11 -2.33 13.55 24.06
N VAL A 12 -1.87 14.78 23.82
CA VAL A 12 -1.26 15.16 22.54
C VAL A 12 0.00 14.33 22.26
N VAL A 13 0.87 14.11 23.26
CA VAL A 13 2.07 13.27 23.10
C VAL A 13 1.70 11.84 22.73
N VAL A 14 0.65 11.27 23.34
CA VAL A 14 0.17 9.92 23.01
C VAL A 14 -0.35 9.86 21.57
N ILE A 15 -1.16 10.85 21.14
CA ILE A 15 -1.68 10.92 19.77
C ILE A 15 -0.54 11.00 18.75
N ILE A 16 0.41 11.90 18.97
CA ILE A 16 1.59 12.03 18.08
C ILE A 16 2.41 10.74 18.11
N GLY A 17 2.58 10.11 19.26
CA GLY A 17 3.28 8.82 19.38
C GLY A 17 2.64 7.72 18.53
N MET A 18 1.30 7.62 18.54
CA MET A 18 0.58 6.68 17.67
C MET A 18 0.82 6.99 16.17
N MET A 19 0.79 8.27 15.77
CA MET A 19 1.08 8.67 14.40
C MET A 19 2.51 8.32 13.99
N VAL A 20 3.50 8.54 14.87
CA VAL A 20 4.90 8.20 14.63
C VAL A 20 5.09 6.70 14.46
N VAL A 21 4.46 5.88 15.32
CA VAL A 21 4.52 4.41 15.21
C VAL A 21 3.90 3.95 13.88
N ARG A 22 2.74 4.49 13.51
CA ARG A 22 2.09 4.18 12.22
C ARG A 22 2.99 4.55 11.04
N TYR A 23 3.55 5.75 11.04
CA TYR A 23 4.48 6.21 10.00
C TYR A 23 5.72 5.32 9.90
N ALA A 24 6.30 4.94 11.04
CA ALA A 24 7.47 4.07 11.07
C ALA A 24 7.17 2.66 10.52
N ASN A 25 5.98 2.12 10.82
CA ASN A 25 5.52 0.86 10.25
C ASN A 25 5.31 0.95 8.73
N MET A 26 4.71 2.03 8.23
CA MET A 26 4.58 2.25 6.78
C MET A 26 5.96 2.33 6.10
N ASN A 27 6.91 3.06 6.68
CA ASN A 27 8.27 3.14 6.15
C ASN A 27 8.99 1.78 6.18
N LYS A 28 8.75 0.96 7.21
CA LYS A 28 9.25 -0.42 7.28
C LYS A 28 8.71 -1.24 6.11
N GLN A 29 7.39 -1.18 5.87
CA GLN A 29 6.74 -1.89 4.76
C GLN A 29 7.28 -1.44 3.40
N VAL A 30 7.34 -0.13 3.14
CA VAL A 30 7.86 0.43 1.88
C VAL A 30 9.32 0.02 1.66
N LYS A 31 10.17 0.13 2.68
CA LYS A 31 11.59 -0.22 2.54
C LYS A 31 11.80 -1.72 2.30
N TYR A 32 10.98 -2.57 2.92
CA TYR A 32 11.00 -4.00 2.67
C TYR A 32 10.47 -4.33 1.26
N TYR A 33 9.33 -3.75 0.87
CA TYR A 33 8.79 -3.90 -0.48
C TYR A 33 9.80 -3.50 -1.56
N ASN A 34 10.45 -2.35 -1.41
CA ASN A 34 11.46 -1.87 -2.35
C ASN A 34 12.65 -2.83 -2.51
N SER A 35 12.92 -3.70 -1.54
CA SER A 35 13.96 -4.74 -1.68
C SER A 35 13.55 -5.88 -2.62
N GLY A 36 12.24 -6.04 -2.90
CA GLY A 36 11.72 -7.03 -3.83
C GLY A 36 11.66 -6.56 -5.28
N ILE A 37 11.83 -5.25 -5.55
CA ILE A 37 11.77 -4.71 -6.92
C ILE A 37 12.80 -5.36 -7.84
N ASP A 38 13.97 -5.74 -7.32
CA ASP A 38 14.98 -6.45 -8.11
C ASP A 38 14.50 -7.83 -8.58
N TYR A 39 13.67 -8.53 -7.80
CA TYR A 39 13.03 -9.78 -8.25
C TYR A 39 12.11 -9.51 -9.45
N LEU A 40 11.32 -8.44 -9.40
CA LEU A 40 10.45 -8.05 -10.50
C LEU A 40 11.26 -7.73 -11.78
N LYS A 41 12.34 -6.96 -11.66
CA LYS A 41 13.24 -6.62 -12.79
C LYS A 41 13.91 -7.84 -13.40
N ASN A 42 14.24 -8.84 -12.60
CA ASN A 42 14.88 -10.07 -13.04
C ASN A 42 13.87 -11.16 -13.48
N GLY A 43 12.57 -10.85 -13.53
CA GLY A 43 11.52 -11.79 -13.93
C GLY A 43 11.21 -12.88 -12.91
N GLN A 44 11.69 -12.73 -11.66
CA GLN A 44 11.47 -13.63 -10.53
C GLN A 44 10.13 -13.31 -9.84
N ILE A 45 9.03 -13.62 -10.54
CA ILE A 45 7.68 -13.21 -10.13
C ILE A 45 7.23 -13.88 -8.83
N GLU A 46 7.58 -15.15 -8.62
CA GLU A 46 7.24 -15.88 -7.40
C GLU A 46 7.85 -15.16 -6.18
N GLU A 47 9.16 -14.92 -6.19
CA GLU A 47 9.87 -14.22 -5.12
C GLU A 47 9.40 -12.77 -4.94
N TYR A 48 9.06 -12.08 -6.03
CA TYR A 48 8.44 -10.76 -5.96
C TYR A 48 7.10 -10.79 -5.22
N MET A 49 6.24 -11.76 -5.53
CA MET A 49 4.95 -11.93 -4.88
C MET A 49 5.10 -12.31 -3.39
N GLU A 50 6.07 -13.17 -3.04
CA GLU A 50 6.38 -13.47 -1.63
C GLU A 50 6.73 -12.19 -0.85
N VAL A 51 7.55 -11.30 -1.44
CA VAL A 51 7.93 -10.02 -0.83
C VAL A 51 6.73 -9.08 -0.74
N TYR A 52 5.95 -8.91 -1.81
CA TYR A 52 4.76 -8.07 -1.81
C TYR A 52 3.74 -8.52 -0.77
N MET A 53 3.40 -9.80 -0.75
CA MET A 53 2.40 -10.35 0.17
C MET A 53 2.85 -10.20 1.64
N THR A 54 4.14 -10.42 1.89
CA THR A 54 4.72 -10.18 3.22
C THR A 54 4.68 -8.70 3.60
N ALA A 55 5.00 -7.79 2.67
CA ALA A 55 5.00 -6.34 2.91
C ALA A 55 3.59 -5.80 3.23
N THR A 56 2.56 -6.37 2.60
CA THR A 56 1.15 -6.02 2.80
C THR A 56 0.51 -6.74 3.98
N MET A 57 1.29 -7.50 4.77
CA MET A 57 0.84 -8.21 5.98
C MET A 57 -0.24 -9.26 5.70
N VAL A 58 -0.19 -9.89 4.53
CA VAL A 58 -0.98 -11.07 4.20
C VAL A 58 -0.63 -12.20 5.18
N GLU A 59 -1.63 -12.97 5.61
CA GLU A 59 -1.41 -14.15 6.47
C GLU A 59 -1.20 -15.42 5.66
N SER A 60 -1.90 -15.54 4.51
CA SER A 60 -1.69 -16.59 3.53
C SER A 60 -2.23 -16.17 2.16
N TYR A 61 -1.69 -16.73 1.09
CA TYR A 61 -2.17 -16.51 -0.27
C TYR A 61 -1.96 -17.76 -1.11
N LEU A 62 -2.78 -17.94 -2.15
CA LEU A 62 -2.59 -19.00 -3.14
C LEU A 62 -1.40 -18.66 -4.02
N LYS A 63 -0.42 -19.58 -4.11
CA LYS A 63 0.80 -19.36 -4.90
C LYS A 63 0.50 -19.24 -6.40
N ASP A 64 -0.45 -20.03 -6.88
CA ASP A 64 -0.91 -20.00 -8.26
C ASP A 64 -2.05 -18.98 -8.38
N PRO A 65 -2.07 -18.13 -9.41
CA PRO A 65 -3.16 -17.19 -9.62
C PRO A 65 -4.46 -17.96 -9.90
N ILE A 66 -5.57 -17.39 -9.40
CA ILE A 66 -6.90 -17.95 -9.67
C ILE A 66 -7.34 -17.68 -11.12
N TYR A 67 -6.85 -16.59 -11.72
CA TYR A 67 -7.04 -16.28 -13.13
C TYR A 67 -5.75 -15.74 -13.72
N HIS A 68 -5.40 -16.16 -14.95
CA HIS A 68 -4.18 -15.77 -15.62
C HIS A 68 -4.42 -15.60 -17.11
N ALA A 69 -4.11 -14.42 -17.63
CA ALA A 69 -4.19 -14.11 -19.05
C ALA A 69 -2.84 -13.65 -19.59
N LYS A 70 -2.51 -13.98 -20.84
CA LYS A 70 -1.26 -13.62 -21.50
C LYS A 70 -1.49 -13.03 -22.89
N SER A 71 -0.88 -11.88 -23.14
CA SER A 71 -0.78 -11.26 -24.46
C SER A 71 0.58 -11.53 -25.07
N GLU A 72 0.57 -11.98 -26.33
CA GLU A 72 1.75 -12.10 -27.18
C GLU A 72 1.74 -11.06 -28.32
N ASP A 73 0.89 -10.02 -28.24
CA ASP A 73 0.88 -8.91 -29.20
C ASP A 73 2.23 -8.18 -29.18
N GLU A 74 2.77 -7.88 -30.36
CA GLU A 74 4.11 -7.28 -30.52
C GLU A 74 4.20 -5.89 -29.88
N ALA A 75 3.12 -5.10 -29.91
CA ALA A 75 3.11 -3.74 -29.38
C ALA A 75 2.87 -3.73 -27.87
N PHE A 76 2.12 -4.72 -27.35
CA PHE A 76 1.76 -4.78 -25.93
C PHE A 76 1.82 -6.22 -25.38
N PRO A 77 3.03 -6.79 -25.19
CA PRO A 77 3.21 -8.11 -24.57
C PRO A 77 3.13 -8.01 -23.04
N PHE A 78 2.24 -8.79 -22.42
CA PHE A 78 2.07 -8.80 -20.95
C PHE A 78 1.48 -10.10 -20.43
N GLU A 79 1.58 -10.28 -19.12
CA GLU A 79 0.78 -11.25 -18.35
C GLU A 79 -0.05 -10.51 -17.30
N PHE A 80 -1.33 -10.86 -17.19
CA PHE A 80 -2.24 -10.35 -16.19
C PHE A 80 -2.71 -11.48 -15.30
N SER A 81 -2.46 -11.35 -14.01
CA SER A 81 -2.76 -12.39 -13.02
C SER A 81 -3.65 -11.82 -11.92
N VAL A 82 -4.58 -12.64 -11.46
CA VAL A 82 -5.38 -12.37 -10.26
C VAL A 82 -5.04 -13.42 -9.24
N TYR A 83 -4.46 -13.01 -8.12
CA TYR A 83 -4.18 -13.86 -6.97
C TYR A 83 -5.27 -13.66 -5.92
N GLN A 84 -5.43 -14.65 -5.06
CA GLN A 84 -6.25 -14.55 -3.87
C GLN A 84 -5.37 -14.56 -2.63
N ALA A 85 -5.60 -13.61 -1.73
CA ALA A 85 -4.90 -13.51 -0.45
C ALA A 85 -5.91 -13.42 0.70
N LYS A 86 -5.46 -13.80 1.90
CA LYS A 86 -6.25 -13.88 3.12
C LYS A 86 -5.58 -13.12 4.26
N VAL A 87 -6.39 -12.33 4.99
CA VAL A 87 -6.02 -11.65 6.24
C VAL A 87 -7.17 -11.83 7.24
N GLY A 88 -6.95 -12.63 8.28
CA GLY A 88 -8.01 -13.08 9.17
C GLY A 88 -9.07 -13.86 8.40
N GLU A 89 -10.35 -13.55 8.58
CA GLU A 89 -11.45 -14.18 7.85
C GLU A 89 -11.70 -13.57 6.46
N ASN A 90 -11.09 -12.42 6.16
CA ASN A 90 -11.33 -11.70 4.91
C ASN A 90 -10.39 -12.20 3.82
N LYS A 91 -10.93 -12.33 2.60
CA LYS A 91 -10.14 -12.61 1.40
C LYS A 91 -10.18 -11.41 0.47
N TYR A 92 -9.19 -11.26 -0.39
CA TYR A 92 -9.15 -10.21 -1.39
C TYR A 92 -8.39 -10.63 -2.63
N LEU A 93 -8.71 -9.95 -3.72
CA LEU A 93 -8.12 -10.17 -5.02
C LEU A 93 -6.95 -9.22 -5.21
N VAL A 94 -5.79 -9.80 -5.55
CA VAL A 94 -4.57 -9.07 -5.87
C VAL A 94 -4.35 -9.18 -7.38
N PHE A 95 -4.61 -8.08 -8.08
CA PHE A 95 -4.40 -7.93 -9.51
C PHE A 95 -2.94 -7.56 -9.76
N PHE A 96 -2.31 -8.22 -10.73
CA PHE A 96 -0.93 -7.97 -11.07
C PHE A 96 -0.75 -7.97 -12.58
N LEU A 97 -0.08 -6.92 -13.08
CA LEU A 97 0.28 -6.75 -14.48
C LEU A 97 1.80 -6.85 -14.64
N LYS A 98 2.26 -7.98 -15.16
CA LYS A 98 3.66 -8.17 -15.54
C LYS A 98 3.86 -7.69 -16.98
N ASP A 99 4.71 -6.70 -17.13
CA ASP A 99 5.20 -6.23 -18.42
C ASP A 99 6.25 -7.20 -18.96
N ASN A 100 6.06 -7.66 -20.20
CA ASN A 100 6.96 -8.58 -20.88
C ASN A 100 7.73 -7.86 -22.02
N GLY A 101 8.22 -6.65 -21.77
CA GLY A 101 9.06 -5.89 -22.70
C GLY A 101 8.31 -4.84 -23.53
N ILE A 102 7.27 -4.22 -22.98
CA ILE A 102 6.47 -3.18 -23.64
C ILE A 102 7.36 -1.95 -23.90
N ASN A 103 7.51 -1.59 -25.17
CA ASN A 103 8.23 -0.37 -25.56
C ASN A 103 7.32 0.86 -25.49
N TYR A 104 7.09 1.37 -24.27
CA TYR A 104 6.20 2.51 -24.03
C TYR A 104 6.56 3.77 -24.85
N LYS A 105 7.85 4.00 -25.13
CA LYS A 105 8.29 5.14 -25.94
C LYS A 105 7.74 5.10 -27.38
N GLU A 106 7.55 3.91 -27.93
CA GLU A 106 7.00 3.75 -29.27
C GLU A 106 5.47 3.86 -29.30
N LEU A 107 4.80 3.74 -28.14
CA LEU A 107 3.35 3.83 -28.00
C LEU A 107 2.83 5.24 -27.74
N VAL A 108 3.68 6.14 -27.23
CA VAL A 108 3.29 7.52 -26.93
C VAL A 108 3.24 8.41 -28.17
N SER A 109 2.42 9.44 -28.08
CA SER A 109 2.15 10.39 -29.17
C SER A 109 3.25 11.44 -29.34
N ASP A 110 4.00 11.75 -28.27
CA ASP A 110 5.16 12.64 -28.28
C ASP A 110 6.37 11.94 -27.69
N LYS A 111 7.20 11.38 -28.58
CA LYS A 111 8.40 10.61 -28.21
C LYS A 111 9.52 11.48 -27.64
N GLU A 112 9.53 12.78 -27.93
CA GLU A 112 10.55 13.72 -27.44
C GLU A 112 10.29 14.07 -25.97
N LYS A 113 9.01 14.17 -25.58
CA LYS A 113 8.57 14.40 -24.20
C LYS A 113 8.37 13.12 -23.37
N TYR A 114 8.75 11.96 -23.90
CA TYR A 114 8.58 10.68 -23.24
C TYR A 114 9.37 10.61 -21.92
N ASN A 115 8.66 10.21 -20.88
CA ASN A 115 9.17 9.75 -19.59
C ASN A 115 8.22 8.65 -19.10
N GLU A 116 8.74 7.60 -18.47
CA GLU A 116 7.93 6.52 -17.88
C GLU A 116 6.87 7.05 -16.91
N ASP A 117 7.15 8.14 -16.19
CA ASP A 117 6.18 8.77 -15.27
C ASP A 117 5.00 9.44 -15.97
N LYS A 118 5.07 9.64 -17.29
CA LYS A 118 3.98 10.16 -18.12
C LYS A 118 3.15 9.06 -18.78
N VAL A 119 3.34 7.81 -18.39
CA VAL A 119 2.63 6.67 -18.94
C VAL A 119 2.08 5.83 -17.80
N ILE A 120 0.79 5.55 -17.84
CA ILE A 120 0.13 4.68 -16.87
C ILE A 120 -0.77 3.67 -17.59
N ILE A 121 -0.90 2.49 -16.99
CA ILE A 121 -1.91 1.50 -17.36
C ILE A 121 -2.99 1.53 -16.31
N ARG A 122 -4.16 2.01 -16.68
CA ARG A 122 -5.35 2.01 -15.83
C ARG A 122 -6.05 0.67 -15.91
N LEU A 123 -6.31 0.06 -14.76
CA LEU A 123 -7.18 -1.11 -14.61
C LEU A 123 -8.58 -0.63 -14.21
N ASN A 124 -9.55 -0.93 -15.05
CA ASN A 124 -10.96 -0.72 -14.77
C ASN A 124 -11.61 -2.07 -14.45
N ILE A 125 -12.26 -2.18 -13.30
CA ILE A 125 -13.01 -3.36 -12.86
C ILE A 125 -14.50 -3.01 -12.88
N PHE A 126 -15.27 -3.67 -13.74
CA PHE A 126 -16.71 -3.47 -13.86
C PHE A 126 -17.43 -4.53 -13.02
N MET A 127 -18.11 -4.08 -11.97
CA MET A 127 -18.87 -4.93 -11.07
C MET A 127 -20.32 -5.03 -11.55
N ASN A 128 -20.93 -6.20 -11.42
CA ASN A 128 -22.30 -6.41 -11.87
C ASN A 128 -23.28 -5.48 -11.14
N GLY A 129 -24.08 -4.74 -11.93
CA GLY A 129 -25.09 -3.80 -11.43
C GLY A 129 -24.59 -2.37 -11.17
N GLU A 130 -23.31 -2.06 -11.43
CA GLU A 130 -22.76 -0.71 -11.27
C GLU A 130 -22.51 -0.03 -12.63
N GLU A 131 -22.79 1.27 -12.70
CA GLU A 131 -22.59 2.06 -13.92
C GLU A 131 -21.13 2.46 -14.16
N SER A 132 -20.34 2.59 -13.09
CA SER A 132 -18.95 3.06 -13.15
C SER A 132 -17.97 2.00 -12.64
N PRO A 133 -16.81 1.82 -13.30
CA PRO A 133 -15.82 0.86 -12.85
C PRO A 133 -15.08 1.35 -11.60
N ILE A 134 -14.63 0.40 -10.79
CA ILE A 134 -13.58 0.67 -9.80
C ILE A 134 -12.26 0.74 -10.56
N THR A 135 -11.44 1.73 -10.23
CA THR A 135 -10.27 2.07 -11.02
C THR A 135 -9.03 2.20 -10.15
N ASP A 136 -7.91 1.67 -10.61
CA ASP A 136 -6.57 1.94 -10.07
C ASP A 136 -5.52 1.77 -11.20
N TYR A 137 -4.25 2.04 -10.92
CA TYR A 137 -3.26 2.31 -11.96
C TYR A 137 -1.94 1.59 -11.71
N TYR A 138 -1.36 1.06 -12.78
CA TYR A 138 0.02 0.60 -12.81
C TYR A 138 0.89 1.65 -13.50
N PRO A 139 1.90 2.20 -12.81
CA PRO A 139 2.92 3.01 -13.47
C PRO A 139 3.66 2.20 -14.54
N ALA A 140 4.02 2.84 -15.65
CA ALA A 140 4.89 2.21 -16.64
C ALA A 140 6.25 1.84 -16.03
N SER A 141 6.78 2.70 -15.15
CA SER A 141 8.05 2.45 -14.46
C SER A 141 7.97 1.22 -13.56
N ILE A 142 8.82 0.23 -13.85
CA ILE A 142 8.88 -1.04 -13.10
C ILE A 142 9.22 -0.84 -11.62
N ASP A 143 10.00 0.21 -11.31
CA ASP A 143 10.40 0.59 -9.95
C ASP A 143 9.23 1.04 -9.06
N LYS A 144 8.11 1.42 -9.68
CA LYS A 144 6.91 1.93 -9.00
C LYS A 144 5.72 0.99 -9.13
N ARG A 145 5.90 -0.18 -9.75
CA ARG A 145 4.79 -1.07 -10.13
C ARG A 145 4.35 -1.95 -8.97
N LEU A 146 3.19 -1.63 -8.42
CA LEU A 146 2.56 -2.36 -7.32
C LEU A 146 1.36 -3.19 -7.81
N PRO A 147 1.19 -4.43 -7.33
CA PRO A 147 -0.09 -5.12 -7.44
C PRO A 147 -1.21 -4.33 -6.77
N ILE A 148 -2.39 -4.41 -7.36
CA ILE A 148 -3.59 -3.66 -7.00
C ILE A 148 -4.54 -4.57 -6.23
N SER A 149 -5.17 -4.07 -5.16
CA SER A 149 -6.13 -4.82 -4.35
C SER A 149 -7.36 -3.98 -4.02
N LEU A 150 -8.35 -3.99 -4.92
CA LEU A 150 -9.58 -3.18 -4.82
C LEU A 150 -10.83 -3.97 -4.43
N VAL A 151 -10.78 -5.29 -4.53
CA VAL A 151 -11.93 -6.17 -4.39
C VAL A 151 -11.67 -7.16 -3.26
N ALA A 152 -12.51 -7.12 -2.23
CA ALA A 152 -12.54 -8.10 -1.16
C ALA A 152 -13.60 -9.19 -1.45
N GLN A 153 -13.50 -10.32 -0.77
CA GLN A 153 -14.49 -11.38 -0.75
C GLN A 153 -14.87 -11.64 0.71
N ASN A 154 -16.14 -11.41 1.03
CA ASN A 154 -16.68 -11.51 2.37
C ASN A 154 -18.02 -12.24 2.35
N PHE A 155 -18.55 -12.57 3.53
CA PHE A 155 -19.92 -13.03 3.68
C PHE A 155 -20.85 -11.85 3.99
N ASN A 156 -21.94 -11.74 3.24
CA ASN A 156 -22.98 -10.74 3.51
C ASN A 156 -23.82 -11.13 4.75
N ASP A 157 -24.80 -10.29 5.11
CA ASP A 157 -25.71 -10.55 6.25
C ASP A 157 -26.51 -11.87 6.12
N LYS A 158 -26.69 -12.37 4.89
CA LYS A 158 -27.35 -13.64 4.59
C LYS A 158 -26.39 -14.84 4.60
N LYS A 159 -25.10 -14.61 4.93
CA LYS A 159 -24.02 -15.61 4.88
C LYS A 159 -23.73 -16.15 3.48
N GLU A 160 -24.00 -15.35 2.46
CA GLU A 160 -23.61 -15.65 1.08
C GLU A 160 -22.27 -14.99 0.79
N MET A 161 -21.37 -15.70 0.09
CA MET A 161 -20.11 -15.12 -0.33
C MET A 161 -20.35 -14.10 -1.44
N VAL A 162 -19.78 -12.91 -1.28
CA VAL A 162 -19.92 -11.80 -2.23
C VAL A 162 -18.58 -11.10 -2.42
N PHE A 163 -18.41 -10.45 -3.57
CA PHE A 163 -17.40 -9.41 -3.73
C PHE A 163 -17.83 -8.15 -3.00
N SER A 164 -16.92 -7.55 -2.26
CA SER A 164 -17.12 -6.29 -1.54
C SER A 164 -16.08 -5.27 -1.99
N TYR A 165 -16.52 -4.05 -2.29
CA TYR A 165 -15.67 -3.00 -2.85
C TYR A 165 -16.18 -1.61 -2.46
N GLN A 166 -15.30 -0.61 -2.54
CA GLN A 166 -15.65 0.77 -2.22
C GLN A 166 -15.91 1.57 -3.49
N VAL A 167 -17.01 2.30 -3.50
CA VAL A 167 -17.34 3.31 -4.52
C VAL A 167 -17.60 4.65 -3.87
N MET A 168 -17.34 5.72 -4.60
CA MET A 168 -17.66 7.08 -4.16
C MET A 168 -19.05 7.46 -4.69
N VAL A 169 -20.02 7.57 -3.78
CA VAL A 169 -21.38 8.02 -4.08
C VAL A 169 -21.65 9.26 -3.24
N ASP A 170 -22.01 10.37 -3.88
CA ASP A 170 -22.25 11.67 -3.23
C ASP A 170 -21.10 12.12 -2.32
N LYS A 171 -19.85 11.96 -2.79
CA LYS A 171 -18.61 12.27 -2.05
C LYS A 171 -18.42 11.48 -0.75
N LYS A 172 -19.13 10.37 -0.58
CA LYS A 172 -18.95 9.43 0.53
C LYS A 172 -18.53 8.07 -0.02
N ASN A 173 -17.59 7.44 0.67
CA ASN A 173 -17.25 6.06 0.38
C ASN A 173 -18.40 5.19 0.89
N GLN A 174 -18.97 4.40 -0.02
CA GLN A 174 -19.96 3.38 0.29
C GLN A 174 -19.38 2.02 -0.07
N VAL A 175 -19.61 1.04 0.81
CA VAL A 175 -19.31 -0.35 0.50
C VAL A 175 -20.46 -0.91 -0.31
N LYS A 176 -20.13 -1.51 -1.44
CA LYS A 176 -21.06 -2.22 -2.33
C LYS A 176 -20.70 -3.68 -2.36
N GLU A 177 -21.70 -4.49 -2.67
CA GLU A 177 -21.59 -5.94 -2.74
C GLU A 177 -22.20 -6.45 -4.04
N THR A 178 -21.58 -7.46 -4.63
CA THR A 178 -22.13 -8.16 -5.80
C THR A 178 -21.58 -9.58 -5.85
N SER A 179 -22.26 -10.47 -6.57
CA SER A 179 -21.81 -11.83 -6.80
C SER A 179 -20.99 -12.00 -8.08
N LYS A 180 -20.84 -10.94 -8.90
CA LYS A 180 -20.21 -11.06 -10.22
C LYS A 180 -19.36 -9.84 -10.59
N ILE A 181 -18.19 -10.13 -11.16
CA ILE A 181 -17.38 -9.18 -11.93
C ILE A 181 -17.77 -9.33 -13.39
N ASP A 182 -18.24 -8.27 -14.04
CA ASP A 182 -18.68 -8.36 -15.44
C ASP A 182 -17.50 -8.37 -16.41
N LYS A 183 -16.47 -7.55 -16.15
CA LYS A 183 -15.25 -7.49 -16.96
C LYS A 183 -14.13 -6.70 -16.30
N PHE A 184 -12.92 -6.90 -16.81
CA PHE A 184 -11.78 -5.99 -16.60
C PHE A 184 -11.38 -5.33 -17.91
N GLU A 185 -10.97 -4.07 -17.85
CA GLU A 185 -10.34 -3.39 -18.98
C GLU A 185 -8.99 -2.82 -18.58
N LEU A 186 -7.99 -3.04 -19.42
CA LEU A 186 -6.69 -2.38 -19.33
C LEU A 186 -6.66 -1.23 -20.34
N VAL A 187 -6.42 -0.02 -19.86
CA VAL A 187 -6.36 1.19 -20.67
C VAL A 187 -4.98 1.81 -20.54
N PHE A 188 -4.30 1.97 -21.67
CA PHE A 188 -3.07 2.74 -21.75
C PHE A 188 -3.41 4.23 -21.78
N GLU A 189 -2.75 5.01 -20.93
CA GLU A 189 -2.90 6.47 -20.88
C GLU A 189 -1.56 7.17 -21.11
N ASP A 190 -1.54 8.04 -22.12
CA ASP A 190 -0.40 8.82 -22.56
C ASP A 190 -0.55 10.29 -22.14
N TYR A 191 0.30 10.71 -21.20
CA TYR A 191 0.37 12.08 -20.68
C TYR A 191 1.49 12.90 -21.34
N THR A 192 2.15 12.41 -22.40
CA THR A 192 3.28 13.14 -23.03
C THR A 192 2.87 14.49 -23.62
N LYS A 193 1.62 14.61 -24.08
CA LYS A 193 1.01 15.84 -24.61
C LYS A 193 0.16 16.63 -23.61
N VAL A 194 0.04 16.16 -22.36
CA VAL A 194 -0.67 16.88 -21.31
C VAL A 194 0.25 18.00 -20.82
N GLU A 195 -0.13 19.25 -21.07
CA GLU A 195 0.64 20.44 -20.68
C GLU A 195 0.03 21.16 -19.48
N LYS A 196 -1.30 21.09 -19.33
CA LYS A 196 -2.05 21.64 -18.20
C LYS A 196 -2.73 20.52 -17.41
N GLU A 197 -3.01 20.80 -16.15
CA GLU A 197 -3.66 19.85 -15.23
C GLU A 197 -5.06 19.41 -15.70
N ASP A 198 -5.76 20.27 -16.46
CA ASP A 198 -7.09 19.99 -17.02
C ASP A 198 -7.05 19.24 -18.36
N ASP A 199 -5.88 19.11 -19.00
CA ASP A 199 -5.76 18.41 -20.28
C ASP A 199 -5.91 16.90 -20.04
N LYS A 200 -6.78 16.25 -20.82
CA LYS A 200 -6.99 14.81 -20.71
C LYS A 200 -5.87 14.04 -21.41
N PRO A 201 -5.38 12.93 -20.83
CA PRO A 201 -4.44 12.06 -21.52
C PRO A 201 -5.08 11.44 -22.76
N ILE A 202 -4.24 11.05 -23.70
CA ILE A 202 -4.67 10.22 -24.83
C ILE A 202 -4.84 8.80 -24.27
N THR A 203 -6.02 8.22 -24.46
CA THR A 203 -6.35 6.90 -23.91
C THR A 203 -6.55 5.88 -25.01
N LYS A 204 -6.03 4.67 -24.83
CA LYS A 204 -6.22 3.54 -25.72
C LYS A 204 -6.61 2.32 -24.90
N LYS A 205 -7.76 1.71 -25.19
CA LYS A 205 -8.12 0.41 -24.62
C LYS A 205 -7.17 -0.64 -25.20
N VAL A 206 -6.49 -1.36 -24.34
CA VAL A 206 -5.50 -2.37 -24.71
C VAL A 206 -6.11 -3.77 -24.60
N ALA A 207 -6.81 -4.04 -23.50
CA ALA A 207 -7.46 -5.32 -23.29
C ALA A 207 -8.85 -5.15 -22.70
N SER A 208 -9.74 -6.08 -23.02
CA SER A 208 -11.09 -6.22 -22.48
C SER A 208 -11.35 -7.71 -22.18
N ILE A 209 -11.36 -8.05 -20.90
CA ILE A 209 -11.54 -9.41 -20.40
C ILE A 209 -12.97 -9.50 -19.87
N VAL A 210 -13.88 -10.07 -20.64
CA VAL A 210 -15.32 -10.11 -20.33
C VAL A 210 -15.69 -11.45 -19.71
N SER A 211 -16.55 -11.41 -18.69
CA SER A 211 -17.05 -12.60 -18.02
C SER A 211 -17.97 -13.39 -18.95
N ASP A 212 -17.71 -14.68 -19.05
CA ASP A 212 -18.57 -15.68 -19.66
C ASP A 212 -18.96 -16.71 -18.59
N ASP A 213 -20.27 -16.81 -18.32
CA ASP A 213 -20.78 -17.73 -17.28
C ASP A 213 -20.75 -19.20 -17.74
N GLU A 214 -20.55 -19.45 -19.04
CA GLU A 214 -20.49 -20.80 -19.62
C GLU A 214 -19.09 -21.44 -19.51
N VAL A 215 -18.08 -20.66 -19.12
CA VAL A 215 -16.69 -21.10 -19.05
C VAL A 215 -16.25 -21.35 -17.61
N GLU A 216 -15.59 -22.47 -17.34
CA GLU A 216 -14.89 -22.69 -16.07
C GLU A 216 -13.50 -22.07 -16.12
N MET A 217 -13.10 -21.36 -15.05
CA MET A 217 -11.77 -20.74 -15.02
C MET A 217 -10.68 -21.82 -14.93
N SER A 218 -9.84 -21.89 -15.98
CA SER A 218 -8.67 -22.76 -16.00
C SER A 218 -7.53 -22.21 -15.14
N LYS A 219 -6.69 -23.12 -14.62
CA LYS A 219 -5.39 -22.80 -14.02
C LYS A 219 -4.31 -22.43 -15.05
N THR A 220 -4.56 -22.68 -16.34
CA THR A 220 -3.64 -22.33 -17.42
C THR A 220 -3.89 -20.91 -17.91
N PHE A 221 -2.93 -20.38 -18.66
CA PHE A 221 -3.08 -19.09 -19.31
C PHE A 221 -4.28 -19.06 -20.28
N ASP A 222 -5.09 -18.02 -20.18
CA ASP A 222 -5.95 -17.56 -21.27
C ASP A 222 -5.14 -16.70 -22.24
N LEU A 223 -4.97 -17.17 -23.46
CA LEU A 223 -4.21 -16.47 -24.49
C LEU A 223 -5.10 -15.39 -25.12
N LEU A 224 -4.78 -14.12 -24.85
CA LEU A 224 -5.55 -13.02 -25.41
C LEU A 224 -5.36 -12.94 -26.92
N LYS A 225 -6.46 -12.73 -27.63
CA LYS A 225 -6.49 -12.55 -29.08
C LYS A 225 -6.91 -11.13 -29.42
N LYS A 226 -6.32 -10.57 -30.47
CA LYS A 226 -6.64 -9.22 -30.92
C LYS A 226 -7.86 -9.23 -31.83
N GLU A 227 -8.88 -8.47 -31.43
CA GLU A 227 -10.11 -8.25 -32.18
C GLU A 227 -10.41 -6.74 -32.15
N ASP A 228 -10.60 -6.12 -33.31
CA ASP A 228 -10.83 -4.67 -33.45
C ASP A 228 -9.84 -3.81 -32.64
N ASP A 229 -8.55 -4.15 -32.73
CA ASP A 229 -7.43 -3.51 -32.02
C ASP A 229 -7.44 -3.62 -30.48
N VAL A 230 -8.34 -4.43 -29.91
CA VAL A 230 -8.42 -4.71 -28.47
C VAL A 230 -8.13 -6.19 -28.21
N LEU A 231 -7.30 -6.47 -27.21
CA LEU A 231 -7.01 -7.82 -26.78
C LEU A 231 -8.17 -8.37 -25.94
N GLN A 232 -8.74 -9.48 -26.36
CA GLN A 232 -9.88 -10.13 -25.72
C GLN A 232 -9.50 -11.51 -25.18
N ALA A 233 -10.16 -11.88 -24.10
CA ALA A 233 -10.02 -13.14 -23.38
C ALA A 233 -11.30 -13.96 -23.54
N SER A 234 -11.18 -15.29 -23.53
CA SER A 234 -12.31 -16.22 -23.68
C SER A 234 -12.51 -17.12 -22.46
N GLY A 235 -11.56 -17.12 -21.53
CA GLY A 235 -11.45 -18.05 -20.40
C GLY A 235 -11.84 -17.44 -19.06
N PHE A 236 -12.48 -16.26 -19.05
CA PHE A 236 -12.79 -15.55 -17.81
C PHE A 236 -14.24 -15.73 -17.39
N ASN A 237 -14.46 -16.17 -16.14
CA ASN A 237 -15.77 -16.22 -15.52
C ASN A 237 -15.73 -15.45 -14.20
N GLY A 238 -16.44 -14.32 -14.16
CA GLY A 238 -16.43 -13.39 -13.04
C GLY A 238 -17.36 -13.75 -11.89
N SER A 239 -17.99 -14.92 -11.90
CA SER A 239 -18.86 -15.40 -10.81
C SER A 239 -18.06 -15.61 -9.53
N ILE A 240 -18.58 -15.16 -8.38
CA ILE A 240 -17.95 -15.35 -7.06
C ILE A 240 -17.62 -16.82 -6.74
N ASN A 241 -18.37 -17.76 -7.33
CA ASN A 241 -18.14 -19.20 -7.15
C ASN A 241 -16.81 -19.66 -7.75
N GLU A 242 -16.40 -19.09 -8.89
CA GLU A 242 -15.11 -19.38 -9.51
C GLU A 242 -13.94 -18.88 -8.64
N PHE A 243 -14.19 -17.88 -7.80
CA PHE A 243 -13.20 -17.30 -6.89
C PHE A 243 -13.26 -17.92 -5.49
N ASN A 244 -14.27 -18.73 -5.17
CA ASN A 244 -14.36 -19.40 -3.89
C ASN A 244 -13.43 -20.63 -3.87
N LYS A 245 -12.19 -20.44 -3.40
CA LYS A 245 -11.14 -21.46 -3.40
C LYS A 245 -10.74 -21.89 -1.98
N ASP A 246 -11.68 -21.88 -1.04
CA ASP A 246 -11.41 -22.12 0.38
C ASP A 246 -10.71 -23.46 0.64
N ALA A 247 -11.14 -24.52 -0.05
CA ALA A 247 -10.53 -25.84 0.05
C ALA A 247 -9.03 -25.86 -0.35
N LEU A 248 -8.56 -24.90 -1.16
CA LEU A 248 -7.14 -24.83 -1.53
C LEU A 248 -6.28 -24.32 -0.37
N TYR A 249 -6.84 -23.56 0.58
CA TYR A 249 -6.10 -23.07 1.75
C TYR A 249 -5.86 -24.14 2.81
N ASP A 250 -6.60 -25.25 2.77
CA ASP A 250 -6.42 -26.36 3.72
C ASP A 250 -5.14 -27.16 3.44
N ASP A 251 -4.62 -27.10 2.20
CA ASP A 251 -3.36 -27.72 1.81
C ASP A 251 -2.26 -26.66 1.64
N SER A 252 -1.30 -26.69 2.57
CA SER A 252 -0.11 -25.83 2.54
C SER A 252 0.69 -25.89 1.24
N SER A 253 0.57 -26.95 0.44
CA SER A 253 1.25 -27.08 -0.86
C SER A 253 0.74 -26.07 -1.90
N ASN A 254 -0.48 -25.56 -1.75
CA ASN A 254 -1.07 -24.54 -2.61
C ASN A 254 -0.71 -23.10 -2.15
N LEU A 255 -0.14 -22.97 -0.96
CA LEU A 255 0.15 -21.65 -0.36
C LEU A 255 1.52 -21.14 -0.80
N GLY A 256 1.59 -19.85 -1.08
CA GLY A 256 2.86 -19.16 -1.32
C GLY A 256 3.61 -18.94 -0.01
N LYS A 257 4.93 -18.75 -0.09
CA LYS A 257 5.75 -18.55 1.11
C LYS A 257 5.69 -17.09 1.56
N LEU A 258 5.57 -16.89 2.86
CA LEU A 258 5.74 -15.58 3.46
C LEU A 258 7.12 -15.46 4.08
N ARG A 259 7.80 -14.35 3.79
CA ARG A 259 9.17 -14.06 4.25
C ARG A 259 9.16 -13.27 5.55
N VAL A 260 8.37 -13.75 6.52
CA VAL A 260 8.12 -13.04 7.78
C VAL A 260 9.41 -12.77 8.56
N ASP A 261 10.35 -13.72 8.53
CA ASP A 261 11.63 -13.56 9.24
C ASP A 261 12.55 -12.55 8.57
N ASP A 262 12.53 -12.43 7.24
CA ASP A 262 13.23 -11.35 6.54
C ASP A 262 12.59 -10.00 6.84
N PHE A 263 11.26 -9.93 6.85
CA PHE A 263 10.53 -8.72 7.20
C PHE A 263 10.80 -8.23 8.63
N LYS A 264 11.00 -9.15 9.59
CA LYS A 264 11.39 -8.81 10.97
C LYS A 264 12.74 -8.08 11.05
N LYS A 265 13.68 -8.33 10.13
CA LYS A 265 14.99 -7.62 10.10
C LYS A 265 14.84 -6.10 9.95
N TYR A 266 13.73 -5.64 9.36
CA TYR A 266 13.42 -4.22 9.15
C TYR A 266 12.81 -3.56 10.39
N GLN A 267 12.55 -4.31 11.48
CA GLN A 267 11.98 -3.77 12.73
C GLN A 267 12.85 -2.67 13.35
N LYS A 268 14.16 -2.69 13.09
CA LYS A 268 15.10 -1.64 13.53
C LYS A 268 14.67 -0.24 13.09
N ILE A 269 14.00 -0.10 11.94
CA ILE A 269 13.47 1.18 11.45
C ILE A 269 12.43 1.72 12.43
N VAL A 270 11.50 0.87 12.87
CA VAL A 270 10.46 1.22 13.84
C VAL A 270 11.10 1.58 15.18
N THR A 271 11.98 0.73 15.69
CA THR A 271 12.66 0.94 16.97
C THR A 271 13.43 2.27 16.97
N ASN A 272 14.24 2.54 15.96
CA ASN A 272 15.02 3.78 15.88
C ASN A 272 14.11 5.01 15.83
N THR A 273 13.03 4.96 15.05
CA THR A 273 12.10 6.09 14.90
C THR A 273 11.38 6.40 16.22
N VAL A 274 10.94 5.36 16.93
CA VAL A 274 10.29 5.49 18.24
C VAL A 274 11.26 6.01 19.31
N VAL A 275 12.51 5.53 19.32
CA VAL A 275 13.55 6.02 20.25
C VAL A 275 13.85 7.50 20.03
N VAL A 276 14.02 7.93 18.78
CA VAL A 276 14.23 9.35 18.45
C VAL A 276 13.05 10.19 18.90
N PHE A 277 11.81 9.75 18.64
CA PHE A 277 10.62 10.44 19.12
C PHE A 277 10.57 10.51 20.65
N ALA A 278 10.86 9.42 21.36
CA ALA A 278 10.88 9.40 22.82
C ALA A 278 11.89 10.40 23.38
N LEU A 279 13.11 10.47 22.80
CA LEU A 279 14.12 11.46 23.19
C LEU A 279 13.62 12.89 22.99
N ILE A 280 13.05 13.20 21.82
CA ILE A 280 12.48 14.53 21.53
C ILE A 280 11.36 14.86 22.51
N ALA A 281 10.43 13.93 22.74
CA ALA A 281 9.32 14.12 23.67
C ALA A 281 9.81 14.36 25.10
N THR A 282 10.83 13.62 25.56
CA THR A 282 11.46 13.82 26.87
C THR A 282 12.09 15.21 26.99
N VAL A 283 12.85 15.66 25.98
CA VAL A 283 13.47 16.99 25.97
C VAL A 283 12.40 18.08 26.01
N ILE A 284 11.37 17.98 25.17
CA ILE A 284 10.27 18.96 25.14
C ILE A 284 9.51 18.96 26.49
N THR A 285 9.23 17.79 27.04
CA THR A 285 8.58 17.64 28.36
C THR A 285 9.40 18.34 29.44
N TYR A 286 10.72 18.12 29.43
CA TYR A 286 11.66 18.75 30.34
C TYR A 286 11.61 20.28 30.21
N LEU A 287 11.71 20.81 28.99
CA LEU A 287 11.68 22.25 28.73
C LEU A 287 10.38 22.91 29.20
N ILE A 288 9.24 22.26 29.01
CA ILE A 288 7.93 22.82 29.35
C ILE A 288 7.66 22.78 30.86
N PHE A 289 7.99 21.68 31.53
CA PHE A 289 7.56 21.46 32.93
C PHE A 289 8.65 21.61 33.97
N PHE A 290 9.90 21.31 33.61
CA PHE A 290 10.99 21.17 34.57
C PHE A 290 12.05 22.27 34.45
N LEU A 291 12.22 22.89 33.27
CA LEU A 291 13.23 23.93 33.08
C LEU A 291 13.09 25.09 34.08
N LYS A 292 11.90 25.68 34.19
CA LYS A 292 11.67 26.80 35.12
C LYS A 292 11.90 26.40 36.59
N PRO A 293 11.33 25.29 37.10
CA PRO A 293 11.67 24.77 38.43
C PRO A 293 13.17 24.51 38.63
N THR A 294 13.86 23.92 37.64
CA THR A 294 15.29 23.65 37.73
C THR A 294 16.10 24.94 37.80
N ILE A 295 15.80 25.94 36.97
CA ILE A 295 16.48 27.25 37.00
C ILE A 295 16.26 27.93 38.35
N ASN A 296 15.02 27.95 38.86
CA ASN A 296 14.71 28.54 40.16
C ASN A 296 15.51 27.86 41.28
N TYR A 297 15.52 26.52 41.33
CA TYR A 297 16.28 25.76 42.31
C TYR A 297 17.79 26.05 42.26
N ILE A 298 18.36 26.16 41.05
CA ILE A 298 19.78 26.51 40.86
C ILE A 298 20.06 27.93 41.38
N ASN A 299 19.18 28.88 41.08
CA ASN A 299 19.33 30.27 41.52
C ASN A 299 19.22 30.37 43.04
N ASP A 300 18.23 29.74 43.65
CA ASP A 300 18.02 29.73 45.11
C ASP A 300 19.25 29.16 45.84
N ARG A 301 19.82 28.07 45.31
CA ARG A 301 21.04 27.47 45.87
C ARG A 301 22.26 28.38 45.73
N LYS A 302 22.38 29.14 44.63
CA LYS A 302 23.44 30.14 44.47
C LYS A 302 23.29 31.30 45.45
N TYR A 303 22.07 31.79 45.67
CA TYR A 303 21.80 32.85 46.65
C TYR A 303 22.13 32.39 48.07
N GLN A 304 21.71 31.18 48.45
CA GLN A 304 22.03 30.61 49.77
C GLN A 304 23.53 30.42 49.96
N LYS A 305 24.26 29.98 48.93
CA LYS A 305 25.71 29.82 49.00
C LYS A 305 26.43 31.16 49.21
N LYS A 306 26.04 32.20 48.46
CA LYS A 306 26.60 33.56 48.65
C LYS A 306 26.30 34.12 50.03
N ALA A 307 25.07 33.95 50.52
CA ALA A 307 24.70 34.40 51.85
C ALA A 307 25.50 33.66 52.95
N ALA A 308 25.79 32.37 52.77
CA ALA A 308 26.63 31.61 53.70
C ALA A 308 28.08 32.10 53.69
N GLU A 309 28.67 32.34 52.51
CA GLU A 309 30.02 32.89 52.36
C GLU A 309 30.13 34.30 52.98
N GLU A 310 29.13 35.18 52.78
CA GLU A 310 29.09 36.51 53.43
C GLU A 310 28.99 36.42 54.97
N ILE A 311 28.22 35.47 55.50
CA ILE A 311 28.13 35.23 56.95
C ILE A 311 29.46 34.71 57.52
N GLU A 312 30.19 33.89 56.76
CA GLU A 312 31.49 33.36 57.16
C GLU A 312 32.56 34.45 57.20
N VAL A 313 32.60 35.33 56.18
CA VAL A 313 33.49 36.51 56.16
C VAL A 313 33.19 37.46 57.32
N ILE A 314 31.91 37.74 57.61
CA ILE A 314 31.53 38.60 58.76
C ILE A 314 31.93 37.98 60.11
N LYS A 315 31.98 36.64 60.21
CA LYS A 315 32.47 35.96 61.43
C LYS A 315 33.99 36.07 61.56
N GLU A 316 34.74 35.84 60.48
CA GLU A 316 36.20 35.97 60.47
C GLU A 316 36.66 37.42 60.74
N GLU A 317 35.91 38.43 60.32
CA GLU A 317 36.18 39.84 60.65
C GLU A 317 35.88 40.20 62.11
N LYS A 318 35.02 39.45 62.81
CA LYS A 318 34.69 39.69 64.21
C LYS A 318 35.60 38.98 65.21
N ASP A 319 36.29 37.93 64.76
CA ASP A 319 37.20 37.12 65.57
C ASP A 319 38.68 37.57 65.47
N ASN A 320 38.98 38.63 64.70
CA ASN A 320 40.28 39.33 64.63
C ASN A 320 40.24 40.68 65.37
#